data_AF-A0A3A8LE50-F1
#
_entry.id   AF-A0A3A8LE50-F1
#
_cell.length_a   1.000
_cell.length_b   1.000
_cell.length_c   1.000
_cell.angle_alpha   90.00
_cell.angle_beta   90.00
_cell.angle_gamma   90.00
#
_symmetry.space_group_name_H-M   'P 1'
#
loop_
_entity.id
_entity.type
_entity.pdbx_description
1 polymer ?
#
loop_
_entity_poly.entity_id
_entity_poly.type
_entity_poly.pdbx_seq_one_letter_code
_entity_poly.pdbx_strand_id
1 'polypeptide(L)' 'MLCAPGMMIQERVALAQRLEEAELELQGAMRGLDGSPAARMRLADARTEYCAAETQALRVLGAHQALEMVEQLGAAP' A
#
# COMPACT_ATOMS: atom_id res chain seq x y z
N MET A 1 -13.63 -19.05 -14.06
CA MET A 1 -13.35 -17.75 -13.40
C MET A 1 -13.75 -17.89 -11.95
N LEU A 2 -12.83 -18.36 -11.12
CA LEU A 2 -13.04 -18.51 -9.69
C LEU A 2 -12.32 -17.35 -9.02
N CYS A 3 -13.07 -16.31 -8.65
CA CYS A 3 -12.59 -15.31 -7.71
C CYS A 3 -12.63 -15.95 -6.33
N ALA A 4 -11.50 -16.01 -5.63
CA ALA A 4 -11.51 -16.29 -4.20
C ALA A 4 -12.38 -15.25 -3.47
N PRO A 5 -13.23 -15.63 -2.50
CA PRO A 5 -14.00 -14.67 -1.73
C PRO A 5 -13.06 -13.94 -0.77
N GLY A 6 -12.71 -12.69 -1.07
CA GLY A 6 -11.89 -11.91 -0.14
C GLY A 6 -11.45 -10.53 -0.59
N MET A 7 -11.24 -10.28 -1.88
CA MET A 7 -10.96 -8.93 -2.36
C MET A 7 -11.31 -8.75 -3.84
N MET A 8 -12.08 -7.72 -4.13
CA MET A 8 -12.42 -7.31 -5.48
C MET A 8 -11.21 -6.67 -6.16
N ILE A 9 -11.06 -6.87 -7.47
CA ILE A 9 -10.02 -6.23 -8.30
C ILE A 9 -9.97 -4.71 -8.05
N GLN A 10 -11.13 -4.09 -7.84
CA GLN A 10 -11.25 -2.66 -7.55
C GLN A 10 -10.53 -2.25 -6.27
N GLU A 11 -10.57 -3.06 -5.22
CA GLU A 11 -9.91 -2.76 -3.95
C GLU A 11 -8.38 -2.88 -4.09
N ARG A 12 -7.89 -3.82 -4.90
CA ARG A 12 -6.46 -3.91 -5.23
C ARG A 12 -5.99 -2.70 -6.03
N VAL A 13 -6.78 -2.26 -7.02
CA VAL A 13 -6.47 -1.06 -7.82
C VAL A 13 -6.46 0.18 -6.93
N ALA A 14 -7.44 0.34 -6.05
CA ALA A 14 -7.52 1.46 -5.13
C ALA A 14 -6.30 1.51 -4.18
N LEU A 15 -5.82 0.36 -3.70
CA LEU A 15 -4.62 0.29 -2.87
C LEU A 15 -3.35 0.65 -3.63
N ALA A 16 -3.20 0.14 -4.85
CA ALA A 16 -2.06 0.47 -5.69
C ALA A 16 -2.03 1.97 -6.01
N GLN A 17 -3.19 2.54 -6.35
CA GLN A 17 -3.33 3.97 -6.63
C GLN A 17 -3.00 4.83 -5.41
N ARG A 18 -3.48 4.47 -4.22
CA ARG A 18 -3.13 5.20 -2.99
C ARG A 18 -1.65 5.12 -2.66
N LEU A 19 -1.01 3.97 -2.87
CA LEU A 19 0.43 3.83 -2.66
C LEU A 19 1.22 4.70 -3.65
N GLU A 20 0.83 4.72 -4.92
CA GLU A 20 1.43 5.57 -5.95
C GLU A 20 1.29 7.06 -5.60
N GLU A 21 0.10 7.50 -5.21
CA GLU A 21 -0.15 8.89 -4.80
C GLU A 21 0.71 9.29 -3.59
N ALA A 22 0.77 8.44 -2.56
CA ALA A 22 1.59 8.71 -1.37
C ALA A 22 3.09 8.75 -1.69
N GLU A 23 3.56 7.92 -2.63
CA GLU A 23 4.94 7.96 -3.10
C GLU A 23 5.26 9.25 -3.88
N LEU A 24 4.36 9.69 -4.75
CA LEU A 24 4.52 10.94 -5.50
C LEU A 24 4.57 12.15 -4.55
N GLU A 25 3.71 12.19 -3.55
CA GLU A 25 3.70 13.23 -2.52
C GLU A 25 4.99 13.21 -1.69
N LEU A 26 5.48 12.03 -1.30
CA LEU A 26 6.76 11.89 -0.60
C LEU A 26 7.93 12.41 -1.45
N GLN A 27 8.01 12.00 -2.73
CA GLN A 27 9.03 12.48 -3.65
C GLN A 27 8.93 14.00 -3.87
N GLY A 28 7.71 14.52 -3.98
CA GLY A 28 7.44 15.96 -4.07
C GLY A 28 7.94 16.72 -2.84
N ALA A 29 7.63 16.23 -1.64
CA ALA A 29 8.09 16.82 -0.38
C ALA A 29 9.62 16.76 -0.24
N MET A 30 10.27 15.68 -0.69
CA MET A 30 11.73 15.58 -0.71
C MET A 30 12.37 16.59 -1.67
N ARG A 31 11.79 16.77 -2.88
CA ARG A 31 12.27 17.77 -3.86
C ARG A 31 12.03 19.20 -3.37
N GLY A 32 10.93 19.45 -2.66
CA GLY A 32 10.56 20.75 -2.11
C GLY A 32 11.18 21.07 -0.75
N LEU A 33 12.22 20.35 -0.33
CA LEU A 33 12.89 20.56 0.95
C LEU A 33 13.84 21.76 0.88
N ASP A 34 13.43 22.88 1.48
CA ASP A 34 14.20 24.13 1.53
C ASP A 34 14.82 24.41 2.91
N GLY A 35 14.69 23.47 3.85
CA GLY A 35 15.14 23.60 5.23
C GLY A 35 14.20 24.41 6.15
N SER A 36 13.08 24.93 5.64
CA SER A 36 12.08 25.60 6.47
C SER A 36 11.35 24.60 7.39
N PRO A 37 10.83 25.06 8.54
CA PRO A 37 9.97 24.23 9.38
C PRO A 37 8.76 23.66 8.62
N ALA A 38 8.18 24.46 7.72
CA ALA A 38 7.04 24.04 6.90
C ALA A 38 7.39 22.91 5.94
N ALA A 39 8.55 22.99 5.26
CA ALA A 39 9.00 21.91 4.38
C ALA A 39 9.34 20.62 5.13
N ARG A 40 9.94 20.74 6.33
CA ARG A 40 10.18 19.57 7.18
C ARG A 40 8.88 18.91 7.66
N MET A 41 7.87 19.71 8.00
CA MET A 41 6.56 19.21 8.39
C MET A 41 5.89 18.47 7.23
N ARG A 42 5.85 19.08 6.03
CA ARG A 42 5.34 18.42 4.82
C ARG A 42 6.04 17.08 4.53
N LEU A 43 7.36 17.03 4.68
CA LEU A 43 8.11 15.79 4.51
C LEU A 43 7.76 14.75 5.58
N ALA A 44 7.59 15.16 6.84
CA ALA A 44 7.18 14.25 7.90
C ALA A 44 5.79 13.66 7.63
N ASP A 45 4.83 14.50 7.25
CA ASP A 45 3.45 14.10 6.94
C ASP A 45 3.42 13.13 5.75
N ALA A 46 4.14 13.46 4.66
CA ALA A 46 4.22 12.60 3.48
C ALA A 46 4.88 11.24 3.77
N ARG A 47 5.91 11.20 4.64
CA ARG A 47 6.50 9.93 5.09
C ARG A 47 5.51 9.10 5.89
N THR A 48 4.75 9.73 6.78
CA THR A 48 3.72 9.04 7.56
C THR A 48 2.65 8.42 6.66
N GLU A 49 2.16 9.15 5.66
CA GLU A 49 1.15 8.64 4.73
C GLU A 49 1.71 7.53 3.84
N TYR A 50 2.93 7.68 3.31
CA TYR A 50 3.59 6.63 2.54
C TYR A 50 3.74 5.34 3.34
N CYS A 51 4.23 5.41 4.59
CA CYS A 51 4.35 4.23 5.44
C CYS A 51 3.00 3.60 5.76
N ALA A 52 1.94 4.40 5.92
CA ALA A 52 0.58 3.89 6.13
C ALA A 52 0.04 3.17 4.90
N ALA A 53 0.21 3.76 3.71
CA ALA A 53 -0.18 3.17 2.44
C ALA A 53 0.61 1.89 2.14
N GLU A 54 1.93 1.89 2.34
CA GLU A 54 2.81 0.74 2.18
C GLU A 54 2.40 -0.39 3.13
N THR A 55 2.16 -0.07 4.41
CA THR A 55 1.70 -1.07 5.39
C THR A 55 0.36 -1.67 4.98
N GLN A 56 -0.57 -0.87 4.48
CA GLN A 56 -1.87 -1.35 4.02
C GLN A 56 -1.73 -2.23 2.76
N ALA A 57 -0.90 -1.83 1.81
CA ALA A 57 -0.60 -2.62 0.62
C ALA A 57 0.06 -3.95 1.00
N LEU A 58 1.07 -3.95 1.88
CA LEU A 58 1.73 -5.17 2.36
C LEU A 58 0.79 -6.11 3.13
N ARG A 59 -0.10 -5.57 3.98
CA ARG A 59 -1.12 -6.38 4.67
C ARG A 59 -2.03 -7.09 3.69
N VAL A 60 -2.42 -6.42 2.61
CA VAL A 60 -3.35 -6.96 1.62
C VAL A 60 -2.67 -7.92 0.64
N LEU A 61 -1.49 -7.55 0.16
CA LEU A 61 -0.66 -8.37 -0.72
C LEU A 61 -0.15 -9.62 0.03
N GLY A 62 0.17 -9.50 1.32
CA GLY A 62 0.57 -10.62 2.20
C GLY A 62 -0.61 -11.49 2.67
N ALA A 63 -1.82 -10.95 2.83
CA ALA A 63 -3.01 -11.73 3.18
C ALA A 63 -3.46 -12.65 2.04
N HIS A 64 -3.22 -12.29 0.78
CA HIS A 64 -3.46 -13.18 -0.35
C HIS A 64 -2.49 -14.36 -0.38
N GLN A 65 -1.20 -14.14 -0.07
CA GLN A 65 -0.20 -15.21 -0.03
C GLN A 65 -0.53 -16.26 1.06
N ALA A 66 -1.06 -15.81 2.19
CA ALA A 66 -1.57 -16.70 3.23
C ALA A 66 -2.86 -17.43 2.80
N LEU A 67 -3.76 -16.76 2.06
CA LEU A 67 -4.97 -17.38 1.51
C LEU A 67 -4.63 -18.50 0.50
N GLU A 68 -3.67 -18.25 -0.40
CA GLU A 68 -3.17 -19.25 -1.36
C GLU A 68 -2.57 -20.48 -0.66
N MET A 69 -1.78 -20.29 0.40
CA MET A 69 -1.25 -21.42 1.18
C MET A 69 -2.38 -22.24 1.83
N VAL A 70 -3.41 -21.58 2.36
CA VAL A 70 -4.56 -22.24 2.99
C VAL A 70 -5.42 -22.98 1.96
N GLU A 71 -5.66 -22.39 0.79
CA GLU A 71 -6.39 -23.03 -0.31
C GLU A 71 -5.64 -24.26 -0.85
N GLN A 72 -4.30 -24.21 -0.95
CA GLN A 72 -3.47 -25.35 -1.35
C GLN A 72 -3.46 -26.49 -0.33
N LEU A 73 -3.50 -26.17 0.96
CA LEU A 73 -3.59 -27.18 2.04
C LEU A 73 -4.99 -27.80 2.14
N GLY A 74 -6.05 -27.07 1.79
CA GLY A 74 -7.43 -27.57 1.76
C GLY A 74 -7.81 -28.36 0.50
N ALA A 75 -7.01 -28.27 -0.56
CA ALA A 75 -7.24 -28.95 -1.84
C ALA A 75 -6.37 -30.21 -2.06
N ALA A 76 -5.54 -30.58 -1.09
CA ALA A 76 -4.87 -31.89 -1.09
C ALA A 76 -5.93 -33.01 -0.90
N PRO A 77 -5.86 -34.11 -1.68
CA PRO A 77 -6.92 -35.14 -1.75
C PRO A 77 -7.15 -35.90 -0.44
#